data_AF-A0A960K460-F1
#
_entry.id   AF-A0A960K460-F1
#
_cell.length_a   1.000
_cell.length_b   1.000
_cell.length_c   1.000
_cell.angle_alpha   90.00
_cell.angle_beta   90.00
_cell.angle_gamma   90.00
#
_symmetry.space_group_name_H-M   'P 1'
#
loop_
_entity.id
_entity.type
_entity.pdbx_description
1 polymer ?
#
loop_
_entity_poly.entity_id
_entity_poly.type
_entity_poly.pdbx_seq_one_letter_code
_entity_poly.pdbx_strand_id
1 'polypeptide(L)'
;MKRSLCWLAIPLSLTFLVPGPAAAEGDRLRVMAANISSGRFQSYPLPGPGARIFQALDPDVVLIQEWNVNATRNGPNGADDVDAWVEEVFGAEFHWFREPGGDSIPNGVISRWPIVESGEWRDSKVGNRDFAYARIDLPGETDLWAVSVHLLTRSQGVRDTEAGLLVEAILGHPVPEGDFLVIGGDFNTDRRTERALETLGAVVETFGPFPADGADPPDEDTNSRRKKPYDWVLADAQLAALEIPVELGGLVFADGLVFDSRIFTQEELGESFPPVLRGDSDAPQMQHMAVVRDFRLGEAQAEPPPPPVDLPPVPVLLAPRAMCEASAALLAPWDADLILVADNEVEEQLYAFEVEDGALRPKVVLAMPAGDRPRDIEALAQVGDSVLVVGSHSRGGPCEAKPKRRRLRFLGARTDGTLEARGVIDSGELWPQAMASQTACLGILFTDPSPALSQEVCEALRSAEADSTPDSCRTFNVEGAFGTEDQRVWLGLRAPLVDGRAVLLRLTQGLDELRFDRVVLLDLEGRGVRELSLAGPTVFGLAGPEIDAELPFALFSIPLADLEAANLASAELTPSILRRDLPTSSEGLALHGSHAYVTTDGQDHEDPTLCTQPSGQYRVEVER
;
A
#
# COMPACT_ATOMS: atom_id res chain seq x y z
N MET A 1 -9.04 -37.84 -65.77
CA MET A 1 -8.00 -37.98 -64.73
C MET A 1 -7.90 -36.64 -64.01
N LYS A 2 -8.58 -36.50 -62.87
CA LYS A 2 -8.70 -35.25 -62.11
C LYS A 2 -7.73 -35.29 -60.92
N ARG A 3 -7.00 -34.20 -60.71
CA ARG A 3 -6.03 -33.99 -59.62
C ARG A 3 -6.81 -33.68 -58.33
N SER A 4 -6.56 -34.43 -57.26
CA SER A 4 -7.06 -34.13 -55.90
C SER A 4 -5.98 -33.44 -55.07
N LEU A 5 -6.40 -32.36 -54.43
CA LEU A 5 -5.70 -31.61 -53.38
C LEU A 5 -5.58 -32.49 -52.12
N CYS A 6 -4.39 -32.58 -51.55
CA CYS A 6 -4.13 -33.23 -50.26
C CYS A 6 -4.01 -32.13 -49.19
N TRP A 7 -4.91 -32.14 -48.21
CA TRP A 7 -4.85 -31.27 -47.04
C TRP A 7 -3.91 -31.90 -46.00
N LEU A 8 -2.93 -31.13 -45.51
CA LEU A 8 -2.12 -31.49 -44.35
C LEU A 8 -2.99 -31.42 -43.08
N ALA A 9 -3.09 -32.51 -42.35
CA ALA A 9 -3.60 -32.54 -40.97
C ALA A 9 -2.42 -32.26 -40.01
N ILE A 10 -2.58 -31.25 -39.16
CA ILE A 10 -1.67 -30.97 -38.03
C ILE A 10 -2.16 -31.82 -36.84
N PRO A 11 -1.29 -32.59 -36.15
CA PRO A 11 -1.71 -33.37 -35.00
C PRO A 11 -1.90 -32.44 -33.78
N LEU A 12 -3.12 -32.44 -33.23
CA LEU A 12 -3.42 -31.85 -31.93
C LEU A 12 -2.75 -32.74 -30.86
N SER A 13 -1.70 -32.23 -30.21
CA SER A 13 -1.11 -32.90 -29.06
C SER A 13 -2.01 -32.70 -27.85
N LEU A 14 -2.71 -33.76 -27.43
CA LEU A 14 -3.36 -33.82 -26.12
C LEU A 14 -2.26 -34.05 -25.07
N THR A 15 -1.86 -33.01 -24.37
CA THR A 15 -1.07 -33.14 -23.14
C THR A 15 -2.04 -33.55 -22.04
N PHE A 16 -1.93 -34.78 -21.55
CA PHE A 16 -2.61 -35.18 -20.31
C PHE A 16 -1.91 -34.47 -19.16
N LEU A 17 -2.60 -33.52 -18.53
CA LEU A 17 -2.20 -33.00 -17.22
C LEU A 17 -2.37 -34.15 -16.23
N VAL A 18 -1.29 -34.58 -15.60
CA VAL A 18 -1.35 -35.48 -14.45
C VAL A 18 -2.00 -34.66 -13.33
N PRO A 19 -3.14 -35.09 -12.74
CA PRO A 19 -3.67 -34.41 -11.58
C PRO A 19 -2.63 -34.50 -10.47
N GLY A 20 -2.29 -33.36 -9.87
CA GLY A 20 -1.57 -33.35 -8.60
C GLY A 20 -2.35 -34.16 -7.56
N PRO A 21 -1.70 -34.66 -6.51
CA PRO A 21 -2.40 -35.36 -5.44
C PRO A 21 -3.52 -34.45 -4.90
N ALA A 22 -4.75 -34.95 -4.91
CA ALA A 22 -5.88 -34.31 -4.24
C ALA A 22 -5.51 -34.07 -2.78
N ALA A 23 -5.70 -32.85 -2.29
CA ALA A 23 -5.46 -32.50 -0.90
C ALA A 23 -6.25 -33.45 0.01
N ALA A 24 -5.64 -33.90 1.10
CA ALA A 24 -6.39 -34.59 2.14
C ALA A 24 -7.38 -33.59 2.75
N GLU A 25 -8.65 -34.00 2.87
CA GLU A 25 -9.79 -33.19 3.31
C GLU A 25 -9.64 -32.54 4.71
N GLY A 26 -8.60 -32.92 5.47
CA GLY A 26 -8.32 -32.41 6.82
C GLY A 26 -7.45 -31.15 6.90
N ASP A 27 -6.89 -30.71 5.77
CA ASP A 27 -5.88 -29.65 5.69
C ASP A 27 -6.42 -28.37 5.00
N ARG A 28 -7.72 -28.31 4.68
CA ARG A 28 -8.33 -27.16 4.00
C ARG A 28 -9.09 -26.28 5.00
N LEU A 29 -8.87 -24.97 4.92
CA LEU A 29 -9.71 -23.94 5.52
C LEU A 29 -10.49 -23.21 4.41
N ARG A 30 -11.82 -23.37 4.39
CA ARG A 30 -12.71 -22.56 3.54
C ARG A 30 -13.31 -21.41 4.33
N VAL A 31 -13.03 -20.17 3.91
CA VAL A 31 -13.62 -18.96 4.52
C VAL A 31 -14.65 -18.35 3.58
N MET A 32 -15.81 -18.00 4.14
CA MET A 32 -16.91 -17.38 3.40
C MET A 32 -17.35 -16.07 4.05
N ALA A 33 -17.42 -14.99 3.27
CA ALA A 33 -18.13 -13.76 3.65
C ALA A 33 -19.56 -13.78 3.09
N ALA A 34 -20.54 -13.37 3.92
CA ALA A 34 -21.94 -13.58 3.60
C ALA A 34 -22.89 -12.53 4.19
N ASN A 35 -23.26 -11.53 3.38
CA ASN A 35 -24.46 -10.72 3.58
C ASN A 35 -25.61 -11.20 2.66
N ILE A 36 -25.84 -12.52 2.63
CA ILE A 36 -26.86 -13.16 1.77
C ILE A 36 -28.22 -13.28 2.49
N SER A 37 -28.50 -12.32 3.38
CA SER A 37 -29.77 -12.19 4.06
C SER A 37 -30.89 -11.91 3.04
N SER A 38 -32.14 -12.23 3.39
CA SER A 38 -33.27 -11.96 2.49
C SER A 38 -34.55 -11.62 3.24
N GLY A 39 -35.51 -11.09 2.48
CA GLY A 39 -36.80 -10.67 2.97
C GLY A 39 -36.77 -9.42 3.84
N ARG A 40 -37.97 -8.99 4.26
CA ARG A 40 -38.22 -7.71 4.95
C ARG A 40 -37.42 -7.51 6.23
N PHE A 41 -36.93 -8.60 6.80
CA PHE A 41 -36.32 -8.57 8.12
C PHE A 41 -34.82 -8.81 8.14
N GLN A 42 -34.18 -8.81 6.97
CA GLN A 42 -32.73 -8.93 6.85
C GLN A 42 -32.26 -10.16 7.63
N SER A 43 -32.76 -11.32 7.17
CA SER A 43 -32.79 -12.54 7.97
C SER A 43 -32.53 -13.80 7.14
N TYR A 44 -32.19 -14.88 7.82
CA TYR A 44 -31.89 -16.20 7.28
C TYR A 44 -32.95 -17.22 7.74
N PRO A 45 -34.20 -17.17 7.23
CA PRO A 45 -35.23 -18.12 7.65
C PRO A 45 -34.93 -19.55 7.22
N LEU A 46 -35.45 -20.53 7.97
CA LEU A 46 -35.36 -21.94 7.62
C LEU A 46 -36.72 -22.53 7.20
N PRO A 47 -36.79 -23.28 6.08
CA PRO A 47 -35.77 -23.33 5.02
C PRO A 47 -35.75 -22.01 4.23
N GLY A 48 -34.59 -21.61 3.71
CA GLY A 48 -34.44 -20.32 3.03
C GLY A 48 -33.25 -20.27 2.07
N PRO A 49 -33.20 -19.26 1.18
CA PRO A 49 -32.20 -19.16 0.13
C PRO A 49 -30.77 -19.06 0.69
N GLY A 50 -30.52 -18.16 1.66
CA GLY A 50 -29.21 -18.04 2.29
C GLY A 50 -28.75 -19.34 2.99
N ALA A 51 -29.67 -20.03 3.69
CA ALA A 51 -29.38 -21.31 4.32
C ALA A 51 -28.97 -22.40 3.31
N ARG A 52 -29.66 -22.47 2.15
CA ARG A 52 -29.28 -23.41 1.09
C ARG A 52 -27.93 -23.10 0.48
N ILE A 53 -27.59 -21.81 0.32
CA ILE A 53 -26.28 -21.38 -0.18
C ILE A 53 -25.19 -21.79 0.82
N PHE A 54 -25.37 -21.53 2.12
CA PHE A 54 -24.42 -22.00 3.14
C PHE A 54 -24.20 -23.52 3.09
N GLN A 55 -25.28 -24.29 3.04
CA GLN A 55 -25.23 -25.75 2.95
C GLN A 55 -24.49 -26.25 1.70
N ALA A 56 -24.63 -25.57 0.57
CA ALA A 56 -24.01 -26.00 -0.69
C ALA A 56 -22.54 -25.58 -0.83
N LEU A 57 -22.13 -24.46 -0.23
CA LEU A 57 -20.76 -23.97 -0.29
C LEU A 57 -19.86 -24.58 0.78
N ASP A 58 -20.46 -25.20 1.80
CA ASP A 58 -19.78 -25.98 2.85
C ASP A 58 -18.58 -25.24 3.48
N PRO A 59 -18.78 -24.02 4.01
CA PRO A 59 -17.68 -23.24 4.58
C PRO A 59 -17.24 -23.78 5.94
N ASP A 60 -15.93 -23.74 6.21
CA ASP A 60 -15.38 -24.09 7.52
C ASP A 60 -15.48 -22.88 8.48
N VAL A 61 -15.33 -21.65 7.97
CA VAL A 61 -15.50 -20.40 8.73
C VAL A 61 -16.38 -19.42 7.93
N VAL A 62 -17.37 -18.82 8.59
CA VAL A 62 -18.28 -17.84 8.00
C VAL A 62 -18.18 -16.50 8.72
N LEU A 63 -17.97 -15.44 7.94
CA LEU A 63 -18.03 -14.04 8.34
C LEU A 63 -19.40 -13.51 7.89
N ILE A 64 -20.39 -13.55 8.78
CA ILE A 64 -21.81 -13.31 8.46
C ILE A 64 -22.27 -11.91 8.89
N GLN A 65 -23.09 -11.26 8.05
CA GLN A 65 -23.70 -9.94 8.32
C GLN A 65 -25.23 -10.06 8.33
N GLU A 66 -25.88 -9.04 8.92
CA GLU A 66 -27.34 -8.97 9.06
C GLU A 66 -27.92 -10.25 9.70
N TRP A 67 -27.24 -10.80 10.71
CA TRP A 67 -27.51 -12.14 11.19
C TRP A 67 -28.74 -12.22 12.11
N ASN A 68 -29.92 -12.05 11.50
CA ASN A 68 -31.20 -12.38 12.11
C ASN A 68 -31.68 -13.73 11.58
N VAL A 69 -32.24 -14.59 12.43
CA VAL A 69 -32.74 -15.92 12.03
C VAL A 69 -34.27 -16.00 12.00
N ASN A 70 -34.96 -14.93 12.40
CA ASN A 70 -36.42 -14.87 12.46
C ASN A 70 -37.01 -14.02 11.32
N ALA A 71 -37.85 -14.64 10.49
CA ALA A 71 -38.52 -13.99 9.36
C ALA A 71 -39.69 -13.06 9.73
N THR A 72 -39.88 -12.68 10.99
CA THR A 72 -41.01 -11.83 11.42
C THR A 72 -40.62 -10.56 12.16
N ARG A 73 -39.33 -10.37 12.50
CA ARG A 73 -38.80 -9.17 13.15
C ARG A 73 -37.28 -9.04 12.98
N ASN A 74 -36.77 -7.80 12.90
CA ASN A 74 -35.34 -7.50 13.08
C ASN A 74 -35.02 -7.36 14.57
N GLY A 75 -33.76 -7.56 14.93
CA GLY A 75 -33.28 -7.40 16.32
C GLY A 75 -33.26 -8.73 17.08
N PRO A 76 -32.80 -8.71 18.34
CA PRO A 76 -32.14 -9.84 18.97
C PRO A 76 -32.98 -11.11 18.91
N ASN A 77 -32.45 -12.07 18.16
CA ASN A 77 -32.81 -13.47 18.31
C ASN A 77 -32.21 -13.98 19.62
N GLY A 78 -32.92 -14.87 20.32
CA GLY A 78 -32.35 -15.51 21.50
C GLY A 78 -31.18 -16.42 21.10
N ALA A 79 -30.24 -16.66 22.00
CA ALA A 79 -29.14 -17.60 21.75
C ALA A 79 -29.67 -18.97 21.27
N ASP A 80 -30.71 -19.50 21.94
CA ASP A 80 -31.39 -20.75 21.55
C ASP A 80 -31.93 -20.75 20.09
N ASP A 81 -32.41 -19.61 19.58
CA ASP A 81 -32.89 -19.50 18.19
C ASP A 81 -31.72 -19.59 17.21
N VAL A 82 -30.58 -18.99 17.57
CA VAL A 82 -29.36 -18.98 16.76
C VAL A 82 -28.69 -20.35 16.80
N ASP A 83 -28.61 -20.98 17.98
CA ASP A 83 -28.11 -22.36 18.15
C ASP A 83 -28.86 -23.34 17.26
N ALA A 84 -30.20 -23.33 17.33
CA ALA A 84 -31.03 -24.20 16.50
C ALA A 84 -30.86 -23.93 15.00
N TRP A 85 -30.59 -22.68 14.62
CA TRP A 85 -30.32 -22.31 13.23
C TRP A 85 -28.96 -22.80 12.76
N VAL A 86 -27.90 -22.62 13.55
CA VAL A 86 -26.54 -23.10 13.23
C VAL A 86 -26.53 -24.63 13.13
N GLU A 87 -27.20 -25.31 14.07
CA GLU A 87 -27.31 -26.78 14.06
C GLU A 87 -27.98 -27.30 12.78
N GLU A 88 -29.04 -26.65 12.30
CA GLU A 88 -29.75 -27.06 11.07
C GLU A 88 -28.95 -26.74 9.79
N VAL A 89 -28.20 -25.64 9.77
CA VAL A 89 -27.49 -25.19 8.55
C VAL A 89 -26.11 -25.84 8.40
N PHE A 90 -25.33 -25.90 9.48
CA PHE A 90 -23.93 -26.32 9.46
C PHE A 90 -23.70 -27.63 10.23
N GLY A 91 -24.46 -27.87 11.29
CA GLY A 91 -24.31 -29.01 12.18
C GLY A 91 -24.09 -28.61 13.64
N ALA A 92 -24.35 -29.55 14.56
CA ALA A 92 -24.27 -29.30 16.00
C ALA A 92 -22.83 -29.09 16.51
N GLU A 93 -21.83 -29.42 15.70
CA GLU A 93 -20.40 -29.25 15.99
C GLU A 93 -19.88 -27.83 15.75
N PHE A 94 -20.64 -26.97 15.05
CA PHE A 94 -20.19 -25.61 14.76
C PHE A 94 -20.32 -24.70 15.98
N HIS A 95 -19.32 -23.85 16.14
CA HIS A 95 -19.22 -22.81 17.15
C HIS A 95 -19.60 -21.47 16.53
N TRP A 96 -20.14 -20.55 17.33
CA TRP A 96 -20.46 -19.23 16.83
C TRP A 96 -20.32 -18.13 17.87
N PHE A 97 -20.02 -16.93 17.36
CA PHE A 97 -20.15 -15.68 18.06
C PHE A 97 -21.00 -14.72 17.23
N ARG A 98 -21.89 -14.00 17.90
CA ARG A 98 -22.76 -12.98 17.30
C ARG A 98 -22.73 -11.76 18.19
N GLU A 99 -22.72 -10.58 17.60
CA GLU A 99 -22.81 -9.34 18.37
C GLU A 99 -24.00 -9.38 19.36
N PRO A 100 -23.80 -8.95 20.62
CA PRO A 100 -24.77 -8.99 21.70
C PRO A 100 -26.05 -8.20 21.40
N GLY A 101 -27.09 -8.47 22.19
CA GLY A 101 -28.50 -8.20 21.87
C GLY A 101 -28.99 -6.74 21.83
N GLY A 102 -28.16 -5.76 21.50
CA GLY A 102 -28.55 -4.38 21.20
C GLY A 102 -28.75 -4.09 19.70
N ASP A 103 -28.09 -4.86 18.83
CA ASP A 103 -27.99 -4.58 17.41
C ASP A 103 -29.14 -5.15 16.57
N SER A 104 -29.58 -4.36 15.59
CA SER A 104 -30.70 -4.72 14.72
C SER A 104 -30.30 -5.57 13.52
N ILE A 105 -29.03 -5.50 13.12
CA ILE A 105 -28.44 -6.20 11.96
C ILE A 105 -27.01 -6.66 12.29
N PRO A 106 -26.86 -7.54 13.29
CA PRO A 106 -25.54 -7.84 13.86
C PRO A 106 -24.67 -8.65 12.92
N ASN A 107 -23.37 -8.46 13.08
CA ASN A 107 -22.34 -9.31 12.52
C ASN A 107 -22.09 -10.54 13.41
N GLY A 108 -21.44 -11.54 12.84
CA GLY A 108 -21.00 -12.71 13.58
C GLY A 108 -19.96 -13.53 12.84
N VAL A 109 -19.44 -14.50 13.57
CA VAL A 109 -18.50 -15.51 13.09
C VAL A 109 -19.06 -16.89 13.44
N ILE A 110 -19.07 -17.79 12.48
CA ILE A 110 -19.43 -19.21 12.65
C ILE A 110 -18.20 -20.02 12.24
N SER A 111 -17.84 -21.04 13.02
CA SER A 111 -16.63 -21.82 12.79
C SER A 111 -16.86 -23.30 13.08
N ARG A 112 -16.32 -24.16 12.23
CA ARG A 112 -16.22 -25.61 12.45
C ARG A 112 -15.36 -25.96 13.67
N TRP A 113 -14.43 -25.08 14.02
CA TRP A 113 -13.48 -25.26 15.12
C TRP A 113 -13.83 -24.39 16.33
N PRO A 114 -13.34 -24.74 17.54
CA PRO A 114 -13.65 -24.00 18.75
C PRO A 114 -13.27 -22.52 18.66
N ILE A 115 -14.21 -21.65 19.01
CA ILE A 115 -13.94 -20.24 19.28
C ILE A 115 -13.43 -20.13 20.71
N VAL A 116 -12.14 -19.79 20.87
CA VAL A 116 -11.44 -19.72 22.15
C VAL A 116 -11.41 -18.31 22.75
N GLU A 117 -11.67 -17.30 21.93
CA GLU A 117 -11.89 -15.91 22.33
C GLU A 117 -12.83 -15.24 21.33
N SER A 118 -13.69 -14.33 21.76
CA SER A 118 -14.57 -13.59 20.87
C SER A 118 -15.09 -12.31 21.51
N GLY A 119 -15.45 -11.34 20.68
CA GLY A 119 -16.05 -10.10 21.15
C GLY A 119 -16.42 -9.17 20.00
N GLU A 120 -16.68 -7.92 20.36
CA GLU A 120 -16.94 -6.86 19.40
C GLU A 120 -15.95 -5.71 19.62
N TRP A 121 -15.50 -5.10 18.52
CA TRP A 121 -14.89 -3.78 18.56
C TRP A 121 -15.88 -2.75 18.08
N ARG A 122 -15.99 -1.65 18.83
CA ARG A 122 -17.01 -0.65 18.60
C ARG A 122 -16.77 0.13 17.31
N ASP A 123 -17.78 0.16 16.45
CA ASP A 123 -17.92 1.13 15.39
C ASP A 123 -18.52 2.42 15.97
N SER A 124 -17.82 3.54 15.82
CA SER A 124 -18.31 4.84 16.29
C SER A 124 -19.17 5.60 15.27
N LYS A 125 -19.26 5.09 14.02
CA LYS A 125 -20.01 5.70 12.92
C LYS A 125 -21.43 5.19 12.82
N VAL A 126 -21.70 3.99 13.33
CA VAL A 126 -23.04 3.44 13.46
C VAL A 126 -23.25 2.87 14.87
N GLY A 127 -24.49 2.53 15.23
CA GLY A 127 -24.80 1.99 16.56
C GLY A 127 -25.85 0.90 16.49
N ASN A 128 -25.87 0.15 15.39
CA ASN A 128 -26.79 -0.97 15.20
C ASN A 128 -26.11 -2.24 14.65
N ARG A 129 -24.77 -2.23 14.69
CA ARG A 129 -23.77 -3.26 14.37
C ARG A 129 -22.39 -2.68 14.70
N ASP A 130 -21.42 -3.55 14.95
CA ASP A 130 -20.04 -3.22 15.32
C ASP A 130 -19.08 -4.06 14.44
N PHE A 131 -17.86 -4.36 14.90
CA PHE A 131 -16.95 -5.34 14.27
C PHE A 131 -16.85 -6.60 15.12
N ALA A 132 -17.47 -7.69 14.69
CA ALA A 132 -17.42 -8.97 15.40
C ALA A 132 -16.09 -9.68 15.16
N TYR A 133 -15.41 -10.14 16.21
CA TYR A 133 -14.19 -10.94 16.09
C TYR A 133 -14.29 -12.27 16.84
N ALA A 134 -13.54 -13.25 16.36
CA ALA A 134 -13.32 -14.53 17.02
C ALA A 134 -11.89 -15.02 16.80
N ARG A 135 -11.24 -15.51 17.86
CA ARG A 135 -10.02 -16.31 17.80
C ARG A 135 -10.44 -17.79 17.78
N ILE A 136 -10.05 -18.50 16.74
CA ILE A 136 -10.46 -19.86 16.42
C ILE A 136 -9.23 -20.77 16.56
N ASP A 137 -9.39 -21.84 17.35
CA ASP A 137 -8.37 -22.89 17.56
C ASP A 137 -8.37 -23.84 16.37
N LEU A 138 -7.53 -23.54 15.36
CA LEU A 138 -7.39 -24.38 14.17
C LEU A 138 -6.60 -25.67 14.48
N PRO A 139 -6.68 -26.70 13.63
CA PRO A 139 -5.78 -27.85 13.75
C PRO A 139 -4.33 -27.41 13.58
N GLY A 140 -3.52 -27.51 14.64
CA GLY A 140 -2.11 -27.13 14.62
C GLY A 140 -1.71 -26.34 15.87
N GLU A 141 -0.71 -25.46 15.72
CA GLU A 141 -0.26 -24.54 16.77
C GLU A 141 -0.69 -23.08 16.52
N THR A 142 -1.33 -22.82 15.37
CA THR A 142 -1.66 -21.49 14.87
C THR A 142 -3.16 -21.25 14.98
N ASP A 143 -3.58 -20.14 15.58
CA ASP A 143 -4.98 -19.76 15.63
C ASP A 143 -5.37 -18.86 14.43
N LEU A 144 -6.67 -18.78 14.16
CA LEU A 144 -7.24 -17.83 13.21
C LEU A 144 -8.04 -16.74 13.92
N TRP A 145 -7.67 -15.49 13.69
CA TRP A 145 -8.45 -14.32 14.05
C TRP A 145 -9.36 -13.96 12.89
N ALA A 146 -10.66 -14.22 13.07
CA ALA A 146 -11.70 -13.98 12.10
C ALA A 146 -12.51 -12.74 12.47
N VAL A 147 -12.59 -11.76 11.57
CA VAL A 147 -13.31 -10.50 11.78
C VAL A 147 -14.41 -10.33 10.74
N SER A 148 -15.65 -10.19 11.19
CA SER A 148 -16.84 -9.95 10.37
C SER A 148 -17.29 -8.50 10.45
N VAL A 149 -17.48 -7.87 9.29
CA VAL A 149 -17.81 -6.43 9.19
C VAL A 149 -19.00 -6.16 8.28
N HIS A 150 -19.69 -5.05 8.56
CA HIS A 150 -20.73 -4.49 7.71
C HIS A 150 -20.59 -2.96 7.67
N LEU A 151 -19.80 -2.42 6.75
CA LEU A 151 -19.48 -0.99 6.70
C LEU A 151 -20.66 -0.15 6.20
N LEU A 152 -20.72 1.14 6.54
CA LEU A 152 -21.82 2.02 6.16
C LEU A 152 -21.87 2.32 4.66
N THR A 153 -23.08 2.26 4.10
CA THR A 153 -23.39 2.73 2.73
C THR A 153 -23.31 4.25 2.55
N ARG A 154 -23.04 5.01 3.61
CA ARG A 154 -23.22 6.47 3.63
C ARG A 154 -22.30 7.20 2.66
N SER A 155 -21.00 6.92 2.71
CA SER A 155 -20.01 7.47 1.80
C SER A 155 -18.69 6.71 1.91
N GLN A 156 -17.87 6.79 0.88
CA GLN A 156 -16.51 6.24 0.88
C GLN A 156 -15.68 6.73 2.07
N GLY A 157 -15.75 8.02 2.43
CA GLY A 157 -15.00 8.56 3.58
C GLY A 157 -15.48 8.03 4.93
N VAL A 158 -16.75 7.64 5.06
CA VAL A 158 -17.24 7.00 6.30
C VAL A 158 -16.69 5.59 6.40
N ARG A 159 -16.72 4.82 5.30
CA ARG A 159 -16.10 3.49 5.25
C ARG A 159 -14.61 3.52 5.54
N ASP A 160 -13.91 4.53 5.03
CA ASP A 160 -12.49 4.74 5.33
C ASP A 160 -12.25 5.00 6.82
N THR A 161 -13.15 5.75 7.46
CA THR A 161 -13.06 5.92 8.91
C THR A 161 -13.39 4.62 9.68
N GLU A 162 -14.39 3.86 9.24
CA GLU A 162 -14.72 2.55 9.83
C GLU A 162 -13.54 1.56 9.68
N ALA A 163 -12.89 1.53 8.51
CA ALA A 163 -11.67 0.78 8.26
C ALA A 163 -10.53 1.20 9.21
N GLY A 164 -10.33 2.51 9.41
CA GLY A 164 -9.32 3.02 10.34
C GLY A 164 -9.58 2.61 11.80
N LEU A 165 -10.85 2.63 12.24
CA LEU A 165 -11.22 2.15 13.58
C LEU A 165 -10.95 0.65 13.74
N LEU A 166 -11.19 -0.14 12.69
CA LEU A 166 -10.92 -1.57 12.72
C LEU A 166 -9.41 -1.85 12.78
N VAL A 167 -8.60 -1.16 11.97
CA VAL A 167 -7.14 -1.27 12.02
C VAL A 167 -6.61 -0.88 13.39
N GLU A 168 -7.09 0.22 13.97
CA GLU A 168 -6.73 0.63 15.34
C GLU A 168 -7.07 -0.47 16.36
N ALA A 169 -8.23 -1.10 16.24
CA ALA A 169 -8.65 -2.16 17.14
C ALA A 169 -7.78 -3.43 17.02
N ILE A 170 -7.47 -3.86 15.79
CA ILE A 170 -6.61 -5.02 15.52
C ILE A 170 -5.19 -4.77 16.04
N LEU A 171 -4.62 -3.59 15.77
CA LEU A 171 -3.27 -3.25 16.23
C LEU A 171 -3.20 -2.98 17.74
N GLY A 172 -4.30 -2.51 18.34
CA GLY A 172 -4.43 -2.28 19.78
C GLY A 172 -4.65 -3.57 20.59
N HIS A 173 -5.14 -4.62 19.93
CA HIS A 173 -5.33 -5.97 20.50
C HIS A 173 -4.54 -6.97 19.65
N PRO A 174 -3.19 -6.94 19.71
CA PRO A 174 -2.34 -7.53 18.68
C PRO A 174 -2.60 -9.03 18.54
N VAL A 175 -2.97 -9.43 17.33
CA VAL A 175 -2.90 -10.80 16.85
C VAL A 175 -1.48 -11.31 17.12
N PRO A 176 -1.28 -12.37 17.93
CA PRO A 176 0.04 -12.92 18.21
C PRO A 176 0.83 -13.21 16.93
N GLU A 177 2.14 -12.95 16.98
CA GLU A 177 3.03 -13.27 15.87
C GLU A 177 2.97 -14.78 15.57
N GLY A 178 2.59 -15.13 14.34
CA GLY A 178 2.39 -16.52 13.90
C GLY A 178 0.93 -16.99 13.87
N ASP A 179 -0.02 -16.22 14.41
CA ASP A 179 -1.46 -16.42 14.16
C ASP A 179 -1.86 -15.86 12.78
N PHE A 180 -2.95 -16.39 12.21
CA PHE A 180 -3.55 -15.89 10.97
C PHE A 180 -4.63 -14.85 11.27
N LEU A 181 -4.80 -13.88 10.38
CA LEU A 181 -5.91 -12.92 10.37
C LEU A 181 -6.71 -13.00 9.07
N VAL A 182 -8.04 -12.97 9.20
CA VAL A 182 -8.97 -12.78 8.08
C VAL A 182 -10.04 -11.74 8.43
N ILE A 183 -10.28 -10.80 7.51
CA ILE A 183 -11.32 -9.79 7.60
C ILE A 183 -12.26 -9.97 6.40
N GLY A 184 -13.57 -9.99 6.65
CA GLY A 184 -14.51 -10.16 5.56
C GLY A 184 -15.93 -9.77 5.93
N GLY A 185 -16.76 -9.68 4.91
CA GLY A 185 -18.15 -9.26 5.02
C GLY A 185 -18.54 -8.22 3.98
N ASP A 186 -19.59 -7.46 4.30
CA ASP A 186 -20.12 -6.40 3.45
C ASP A 186 -19.41 -5.08 3.73
N PHE A 187 -18.47 -4.73 2.85
CA PHE A 187 -17.73 -3.48 2.94
C PHE A 187 -18.49 -2.33 2.30
N ASN A 188 -19.60 -2.57 1.60
CA ASN A 188 -20.38 -1.56 0.87
C ASN A 188 -19.53 -0.70 -0.10
N THR A 189 -18.40 -1.23 -0.57
CA THR A 189 -17.46 -0.55 -1.46
C THR A 189 -17.99 -0.49 -2.90
N ASP A 190 -17.97 0.68 -3.52
CA ASP A 190 -18.43 0.89 -4.88
C ASP A 190 -17.40 0.44 -5.94
N ARG A 191 -16.13 0.31 -5.55
CA ARG A 191 -14.99 -0.04 -6.43
C ARG A 191 -13.84 -0.67 -5.63
N ARG A 192 -12.98 -1.41 -6.32
CA ARG A 192 -11.77 -2.07 -5.76
C ARG A 192 -10.67 -1.09 -5.30
N THR A 193 -10.80 0.19 -5.62
CA THR A 193 -9.81 1.26 -5.30
C THR A 193 -10.38 2.29 -4.31
N GLU A 194 -11.29 1.87 -3.42
CA GLU A 194 -11.72 2.74 -2.34
C GLU A 194 -10.65 2.82 -1.24
N ARG A 195 -10.40 4.02 -0.73
CA ARG A 195 -9.50 4.30 0.41
C ARG A 195 -9.66 3.37 1.61
N ALA A 196 -10.89 2.92 1.91
CA ALA A 196 -11.11 1.94 2.97
C ALA A 196 -10.29 0.64 2.78
N LEU A 197 -10.08 0.22 1.53
CA LEU A 197 -9.24 -0.94 1.20
C LEU A 197 -7.75 -0.61 1.34
N GLU A 198 -7.32 0.59 0.97
CA GLU A 198 -5.95 1.07 1.24
C GLU A 198 -5.67 1.06 2.75
N THR A 199 -6.62 1.55 3.56
CA THR A 199 -6.54 1.56 5.02
C THR A 199 -6.50 0.14 5.59
N LEU A 200 -7.36 -0.77 5.13
CA LEU A 200 -7.33 -2.18 5.56
C LEU A 200 -6.06 -2.92 5.11
N GLY A 201 -5.43 -2.45 4.04
CA GLY A 201 -4.08 -2.86 3.61
C GLY A 201 -3.03 -2.79 4.71
N ALA A 202 -3.30 -2.06 5.80
CA ALA A 202 -2.49 -2.05 7.02
C ALA A 202 -2.28 -3.44 7.65
N VAL A 203 -3.24 -4.36 7.48
CA VAL A 203 -3.29 -5.63 8.22
C VAL A 203 -3.68 -6.84 7.36
N VAL A 204 -4.21 -6.63 6.15
CA VAL A 204 -4.65 -7.70 5.23
C VAL A 204 -4.36 -7.36 3.76
N GLU A 205 -4.27 -8.37 2.90
CA GLU A 205 -4.04 -8.22 1.46
C GLU A 205 -5.33 -7.79 0.75
N THR A 206 -5.29 -6.67 0.02
CA THR A 206 -6.48 -6.03 -0.60
C THR A 206 -6.45 -5.93 -2.12
N PHE A 207 -5.38 -6.40 -2.76
CA PHE A 207 -5.25 -6.41 -4.22
C PHE A 207 -5.59 -7.77 -4.83
N GLY A 208 -5.73 -7.81 -6.15
CA GLY A 208 -6.15 -9.00 -6.89
C GLY A 208 -5.05 -10.06 -7.04
N PRO A 209 -5.38 -11.23 -7.59
CA PRO A 209 -6.63 -11.55 -8.28
C PRO A 209 -7.83 -11.67 -7.32
N PHE A 210 -9.03 -11.38 -7.81
CA PHE A 210 -10.24 -11.36 -7.00
C PHE A 210 -11.12 -12.58 -7.29
N PRO A 211 -11.88 -13.07 -6.29
CA PRO A 211 -12.92 -14.06 -6.51
C PRO A 211 -13.90 -13.64 -7.62
N ALA A 212 -14.34 -14.59 -8.43
CA ALA A 212 -15.31 -14.38 -9.50
C ALA A 212 -16.36 -15.50 -9.56
N ASP A 213 -17.43 -15.29 -10.32
CA ASP A 213 -18.54 -16.24 -10.44
C ASP A 213 -18.28 -17.41 -11.40
N GLY A 214 -17.15 -17.40 -12.10
CA GLY A 214 -16.78 -18.42 -13.09
C GLY A 214 -17.58 -18.36 -14.39
N ALA A 215 -18.35 -17.30 -14.63
CA ALA A 215 -18.94 -17.03 -15.94
C ALA A 215 -17.87 -16.69 -16.99
N ASP A 216 -18.27 -16.66 -18.27
CA ASP A 216 -17.42 -16.18 -19.37
C ASP A 216 -18.13 -15.01 -20.09
N PRO A 217 -17.65 -13.76 -19.92
CA PRO A 217 -16.53 -13.33 -19.08
C PRO A 217 -16.85 -13.43 -17.57
N PRO A 218 -15.84 -13.60 -16.70
CA PRO A 218 -16.05 -13.71 -15.25
C PRO A 218 -16.54 -12.38 -14.67
N ASP A 219 -17.43 -12.47 -13.67
CA ASP A 219 -17.93 -11.32 -12.93
C ASP A 219 -17.47 -11.39 -11.47
N GLU A 220 -16.78 -10.34 -11.04
CA GLU A 220 -16.19 -10.21 -9.69
C GLU A 220 -17.08 -9.36 -8.76
N ASP A 221 -18.13 -8.73 -9.27
CA ASP A 221 -18.96 -7.81 -8.50
C ASP A 221 -19.95 -8.56 -7.62
N THR A 222 -20.08 -8.19 -6.37
CA THR A 222 -20.85 -8.98 -5.40
C THR A 222 -22.21 -8.38 -5.06
N ASN A 223 -22.53 -7.17 -5.49
CA ASN A 223 -23.88 -6.64 -5.29
C ASN A 223 -24.91 -7.36 -6.17
N SER A 224 -26.19 -7.36 -5.80
CA SER A 224 -27.22 -8.13 -6.50
C SER A 224 -27.39 -7.79 -7.97
N ARG A 225 -26.96 -6.59 -8.39
CA ARG A 225 -26.97 -6.13 -9.78
C ARG A 225 -25.71 -6.49 -10.56
N ARG A 226 -24.69 -7.05 -9.91
CA ARG A 226 -23.40 -7.42 -10.50
C ARG A 226 -22.69 -6.22 -11.16
N LYS A 227 -22.45 -5.19 -10.35
CA LYS A 227 -21.86 -3.89 -10.75
C LYS A 227 -20.91 -3.25 -9.74
N LYS A 228 -20.90 -3.77 -8.50
CA LYS A 228 -20.08 -3.22 -7.42
C LYS A 228 -19.55 -4.35 -6.54
N PRO A 229 -18.29 -4.29 -6.08
CA PRO A 229 -17.68 -5.28 -5.22
C PRO A 229 -17.95 -4.92 -3.76
N TYR A 230 -19.16 -5.17 -3.26
CA TYR A 230 -19.52 -4.89 -1.87
C TYR A 230 -18.81 -5.81 -0.88
N ASP A 231 -18.58 -7.06 -1.24
CA ASP A 231 -18.29 -8.14 -0.30
C ASP A 231 -16.87 -8.69 -0.53
N TRP A 232 -16.20 -9.03 0.57
CA TRP A 232 -14.78 -9.38 0.56
C TRP A 232 -14.43 -10.48 1.56
N VAL A 233 -13.39 -11.24 1.22
CA VAL A 233 -12.61 -12.08 2.16
C VAL A 233 -11.14 -11.70 1.97
N LEU A 234 -10.58 -10.99 2.94
CA LEU A 234 -9.22 -10.47 2.93
C LEU A 234 -8.42 -11.21 4.00
N ALA A 235 -7.30 -11.81 3.61
CA ALA A 235 -6.42 -12.54 4.51
C ALA A 235 -5.15 -11.72 4.77
N ASP A 236 -4.52 -11.88 5.94
CA ASP A 236 -3.16 -11.39 6.12
C ASP A 236 -2.17 -12.08 5.17
N ALA A 237 -0.95 -11.57 5.09
CA ALA A 237 0.06 -12.09 4.16
C ALA A 237 0.37 -13.59 4.40
N GLN A 238 0.35 -14.04 5.66
CA GLN A 238 0.68 -15.43 6.01
C GLN A 238 -0.40 -16.40 5.53
N LEU A 239 -1.67 -16.07 5.78
CA LEU A 239 -2.80 -16.88 5.33
C LEU A 239 -3.00 -16.76 3.81
N ALA A 240 -2.84 -15.56 3.23
CA ALA A 240 -2.94 -15.36 1.79
C ALA A 240 -1.93 -16.21 1.00
N ALA A 241 -0.71 -16.40 1.53
CA ALA A 241 0.30 -17.28 0.93
C ALA A 241 -0.12 -18.77 0.88
N LEU A 242 -1.12 -19.16 1.66
CA LEU A 242 -1.67 -20.52 1.70
C LEU A 242 -2.90 -20.69 0.80
N GLU A 243 -3.30 -19.67 0.06
CA GLU A 243 -4.47 -19.72 -0.82
C GLU A 243 -4.35 -20.82 -1.88
N ILE A 244 -5.46 -21.50 -2.10
CA ILE A 244 -5.62 -22.53 -3.12
C ILE A 244 -6.92 -22.31 -3.89
N PRO A 245 -7.04 -22.83 -5.12
CA PRO A 245 -8.29 -22.76 -5.86
C PRO A 245 -9.47 -23.33 -5.06
N VAL A 246 -10.62 -22.66 -5.15
CA VAL A 246 -11.86 -23.17 -4.59
C VAL A 246 -12.35 -24.30 -5.50
N GLU A 247 -12.46 -25.50 -4.94
CA GLU A 247 -13.02 -26.66 -5.62
C GLU A 247 -14.38 -27.02 -5.00
N LEU A 248 -15.45 -26.93 -5.81
CA LEU A 248 -16.83 -27.15 -5.39
C LEU A 248 -17.64 -27.79 -6.52
N GLY A 249 -18.34 -28.89 -6.21
CA GLY A 249 -19.23 -29.54 -7.18
C GLY A 249 -18.54 -30.02 -8.46
N GLY A 250 -17.22 -30.26 -8.43
CA GLY A 250 -16.42 -30.62 -9.62
C GLY A 250 -16.01 -29.43 -10.48
N LEU A 251 -16.31 -28.20 -10.05
CA LEU A 251 -15.83 -26.95 -10.63
C LEU A 251 -14.62 -26.43 -9.86
N VAL A 252 -13.77 -25.66 -10.54
CA VAL A 252 -12.55 -25.08 -9.99
C VAL A 252 -12.55 -23.58 -10.27
N PHE A 253 -12.35 -22.78 -9.22
CA PHE A 253 -12.26 -21.32 -9.28
C PHE A 253 -10.88 -20.91 -8.76
N ALA A 254 -10.01 -20.43 -9.67
CA ALA A 254 -8.60 -20.26 -9.40
C ALA A 254 -8.29 -19.28 -8.26
N ASP A 255 -9.03 -18.17 -8.21
CA ASP A 255 -8.78 -17.03 -7.32
C ASP A 255 -9.92 -16.82 -6.31
N GLY A 256 -10.68 -17.89 -6.03
CA GLY A 256 -11.88 -17.86 -5.19
C GLY A 256 -13.18 -17.72 -5.98
N LEU A 257 -14.31 -17.78 -5.27
CA LEU A 257 -15.66 -17.85 -5.82
C LEU A 257 -16.54 -16.69 -5.33
N VAL A 258 -17.18 -15.98 -6.26
CA VAL A 258 -18.37 -15.14 -6.00
C VAL A 258 -19.61 -15.92 -6.40
N PHE A 259 -20.36 -16.46 -5.44
CA PHE A 259 -21.45 -17.37 -5.77
C PHE A 259 -22.74 -16.66 -6.19
N ASP A 260 -23.20 -16.94 -7.42
CA ASP A 260 -24.49 -16.49 -7.95
C ASP A 260 -25.27 -17.66 -8.55
N SER A 261 -26.35 -18.07 -7.90
CA SER A 261 -27.19 -19.17 -8.38
C SER A 261 -27.84 -18.90 -9.74
N ARG A 262 -27.95 -17.65 -10.18
CA ARG A 262 -28.66 -17.26 -11.41
C ARG A 262 -27.93 -17.67 -12.69
N ILE A 263 -26.60 -17.79 -12.63
CA ILE A 263 -25.77 -18.09 -13.80
C ILE A 263 -25.87 -19.57 -14.21
N PHE A 264 -26.24 -20.42 -13.27
CA PHE A 264 -26.43 -21.85 -13.47
C PHE A 264 -27.88 -22.18 -13.87
N THR A 265 -28.05 -23.33 -14.51
CA THR A 265 -29.33 -24.02 -14.63
C THR A 265 -29.67 -24.73 -13.32
N GLN A 266 -30.96 -25.05 -13.11
CA GLN A 266 -31.36 -25.80 -11.91
C GLN A 266 -30.78 -27.23 -11.86
N GLU A 267 -30.48 -27.82 -13.02
CA GLU A 267 -29.85 -29.13 -13.12
C GLU A 267 -28.39 -29.07 -12.66
N GLU A 268 -27.60 -28.10 -13.17
CA GLU A 268 -26.22 -27.87 -12.73
C GLU A 268 -26.12 -27.56 -11.23
N LEU A 269 -27.05 -26.76 -10.68
CA LEU A 269 -27.13 -26.52 -9.25
C LEU A 269 -27.46 -27.79 -8.47
N GLY A 270 -28.36 -28.63 -8.98
CA GLY A 270 -28.71 -29.90 -8.34
C GLY A 270 -27.56 -30.90 -8.31
N GLU A 271 -26.67 -30.84 -9.29
CA GLU A 271 -25.48 -31.71 -9.38
C GLU A 271 -24.30 -31.16 -8.56
N SER A 272 -24.04 -29.86 -8.65
CA SER A 272 -22.81 -29.24 -8.13
C SER A 272 -23.00 -28.53 -6.79
N PHE A 273 -24.19 -28.03 -6.50
CA PHE A 273 -24.50 -27.18 -5.35
C PHE A 273 -25.83 -27.53 -4.65
N PRO A 274 -26.16 -28.81 -4.39
CA PRO A 274 -27.38 -29.13 -3.66
C PRO A 274 -27.31 -28.57 -2.23
N PRO A 275 -28.38 -27.97 -1.67
CA PRO A 275 -29.76 -27.93 -2.19
C PRO A 275 -30.14 -26.64 -2.94
N VAL A 276 -29.21 -25.83 -3.44
CA VAL A 276 -29.46 -24.48 -4.01
C VAL A 276 -30.49 -24.49 -5.15
N LEU A 277 -31.35 -23.47 -5.13
CA LEU A 277 -32.29 -23.16 -6.19
C LEU A 277 -31.79 -21.99 -7.02
N ARG A 278 -32.11 -21.98 -8.31
CA ARG A 278 -31.65 -20.93 -9.26
C ARG A 278 -31.97 -19.50 -8.83
N GLY A 279 -33.06 -19.30 -8.10
CA GLY A 279 -33.49 -17.99 -7.62
C GLY A 279 -32.94 -17.58 -6.24
N ASP A 280 -32.03 -18.36 -5.64
CA ASP A 280 -31.59 -18.09 -4.27
C ASP A 280 -30.79 -16.80 -4.17
N SER A 281 -29.84 -16.55 -5.07
CA SER A 281 -29.08 -15.30 -5.18
C SER A 281 -29.91 -14.09 -5.67
N ASP A 282 -31.18 -14.31 -6.05
CA ASP A 282 -32.14 -13.25 -6.43
C ASP A 282 -33.36 -13.22 -5.51
N ALA A 283 -33.25 -13.85 -4.33
CA ALA A 283 -34.35 -13.90 -3.39
C ALA A 283 -34.83 -12.48 -3.06
N PRO A 284 -36.13 -12.26 -2.80
CA PRO A 284 -36.64 -10.93 -2.52
C PRO A 284 -35.83 -10.22 -1.44
N GLN A 285 -35.27 -9.06 -1.78
CA GLN A 285 -34.43 -8.20 -0.92
C GLN A 285 -33.05 -8.77 -0.55
N MET A 286 -32.58 -9.84 -1.20
CA MET A 286 -31.16 -10.18 -1.16
C MET A 286 -30.37 -9.16 -2.00
N GLN A 287 -29.33 -8.57 -1.39
CA GLN A 287 -28.59 -7.45 -2.00
C GLN A 287 -27.14 -7.79 -2.36
N HIS A 288 -26.64 -8.96 -1.96
CA HIS A 288 -25.23 -9.36 -2.02
C HIS A 288 -25.06 -10.81 -2.48
N MET A 289 -23.86 -11.15 -2.91
CA MET A 289 -23.38 -12.48 -3.28
C MET A 289 -22.39 -12.95 -2.22
N ALA A 290 -22.33 -14.26 -2.00
CA ALA A 290 -21.32 -14.83 -1.13
C ALA A 290 -19.93 -14.82 -1.79
N VAL A 291 -18.89 -14.58 -0.99
CA VAL A 291 -17.49 -14.64 -1.42
C VAL A 291 -16.80 -15.76 -0.67
N VAL A 292 -16.12 -16.65 -1.38
CA VAL A 292 -15.44 -17.84 -0.82
C VAL A 292 -13.98 -17.87 -1.25
N ARG A 293 -13.09 -18.16 -0.31
CA ARG A 293 -11.66 -18.45 -0.55
C ARG A 293 -11.25 -19.69 0.23
N ASP A 294 -10.36 -20.49 -0.36
CA ASP A 294 -9.83 -21.71 0.26
C ASP A 294 -8.34 -21.54 0.54
N PHE A 295 -7.90 -22.10 1.67
CA PHE A 295 -6.51 -22.10 2.11
C PHE A 295 -6.08 -23.51 2.51
N ARG A 296 -4.78 -23.83 2.36
CA ARG A 296 -4.21 -25.11 2.79
C ARG A 296 -3.40 -24.96 4.09
N LEU A 297 -3.96 -25.45 5.18
CA LEU A 297 -3.32 -25.62 6.48
C LEU A 297 -2.44 -26.88 6.48
N GLY A 298 -1.20 -26.81 6.95
CA GLY A 298 -0.30 -27.97 7.04
C GLY A 298 1.04 -27.58 7.67
N GLU A 299 1.78 -28.56 8.25
CA GLU A 299 3.06 -28.30 8.93
C GLU A 299 3.94 -27.41 8.06
N ALA A 300 4.31 -26.24 8.58
CA ALA A 300 5.26 -25.34 7.96
C ALA A 300 6.54 -26.13 7.64
N GLN A 301 6.65 -26.60 6.39
CA GLN A 301 7.91 -27.17 5.92
C GLN A 301 8.89 -26.01 5.89
N ALA A 302 9.91 -26.13 6.73
CA ALA A 302 11.15 -25.38 6.62
C ALA A 302 11.85 -25.73 5.29
N GLU A 303 11.32 -25.26 4.18
CA GLU A 303 12.13 -24.83 3.05
C GLU A 303 12.52 -23.36 3.31
N PRO A 304 13.76 -22.95 2.98
CA PRO A 304 14.06 -21.52 2.97
C PRO A 304 13.07 -20.86 2.00
N PRO A 305 12.49 -19.71 2.37
CA PRO A 305 11.45 -19.09 1.56
C PRO A 305 11.93 -18.96 0.11
N PRO A 306 11.08 -19.24 -0.90
CA PRO A 306 11.35 -18.71 -2.23
C PRO A 306 11.59 -17.20 -2.07
N PRO A 307 12.55 -16.60 -2.81
CA PRO A 307 12.82 -15.17 -2.68
C PRO A 307 11.49 -14.42 -2.83
N PRO A 308 11.18 -13.46 -1.93
CA PRO A 308 9.87 -12.83 -1.88
C PRO A 308 9.48 -12.33 -3.26
N VAL A 309 8.23 -12.58 -3.66
CA VAL A 309 7.60 -11.62 -4.56
C VAL A 309 7.46 -10.37 -3.72
N ASP A 310 8.28 -9.36 -4.03
CA ASP A 310 8.23 -8.06 -3.39
C ASP A 310 6.82 -7.47 -3.54
N LEU A 311 6.05 -7.56 -2.46
CA LEU A 311 4.89 -6.71 -2.20
C LEU A 311 5.37 -5.53 -1.34
N PRO A 312 4.86 -4.31 -1.57
CA PRO A 312 5.30 -3.14 -0.83
C PRO A 312 5.08 -3.39 0.66
N PRO A 313 6.11 -3.21 1.50
CA PRO A 313 5.88 -3.26 2.94
C PRO A 313 4.86 -2.18 3.31
N VAL A 314 3.88 -2.60 4.09
CA VAL A 314 2.74 -1.78 4.53
C VAL A 314 3.24 -0.64 5.43
N PRO A 315 2.85 0.62 5.17
CA PRO A 315 3.29 1.74 6.01
C PRO A 315 2.75 1.65 7.45
N VAL A 316 3.63 1.49 8.44
CA VAL A 316 3.34 1.69 9.88
C VAL A 316 3.25 3.20 10.14
N LEU A 317 2.39 3.63 11.06
CA LEU A 317 2.29 5.05 11.44
C LEU A 317 3.63 5.61 11.93
N LEU A 318 4.10 6.70 11.34
CA LEU A 318 5.40 7.31 11.66
C LEU A 318 5.33 8.08 12.98
N ALA A 319 4.28 8.88 13.21
CA ALA A 319 3.98 9.47 14.52
C ALA A 319 2.48 9.81 14.65
N PRO A 320 1.83 9.56 15.80
CA PRO A 320 0.41 9.89 15.95
C PRO A 320 0.09 11.39 16.17
N ARG A 321 1.06 12.32 16.15
CA ARG A 321 0.81 13.77 16.34
C ARG A 321 1.87 14.65 15.63
N ALA A 322 1.39 15.73 15.02
CA ALA A 322 2.10 16.89 14.45
C ALA A 322 2.95 16.70 13.17
N MET A 323 3.36 15.48 12.80
CA MET A 323 4.05 15.24 11.53
C MET A 323 3.08 14.58 10.55
N CYS A 324 2.67 15.33 9.52
CA CYS A 324 1.59 14.95 8.62
C CYS A 324 2.07 14.68 7.20
N GLU A 325 3.13 15.34 6.75
CA GLU A 325 3.61 15.25 5.37
C GLU A 325 5.13 15.05 5.33
N ALA A 326 5.55 13.82 5.64
CA ALA A 326 6.95 13.41 5.57
C ALA A 326 7.51 13.65 4.16
N SER A 327 8.60 14.41 4.04
CA SER A 327 9.10 14.83 2.72
C SER A 327 10.56 14.51 2.45
N ALA A 328 11.34 14.18 3.48
CA ALA A 328 12.74 13.76 3.33
C ALA A 328 13.21 13.04 4.60
N ALA A 329 14.20 12.14 4.49
CA ALA A 329 14.75 11.45 5.66
C ALA A 329 16.28 11.28 5.59
N LEU A 330 16.95 11.29 6.75
CA LEU A 330 18.41 11.18 6.84
C LEU A 330 18.85 10.57 8.18
N LEU A 331 19.87 9.72 8.18
CA LEU A 331 20.55 9.29 9.40
C LEU A 331 21.31 10.47 10.03
N ALA A 332 21.06 10.79 11.30
CA ALA A 332 21.62 11.97 11.93
C ALA A 332 23.16 11.91 11.98
N PRO A 333 23.88 12.95 11.51
CA PRO A 333 25.35 12.95 11.48
C PRO A 333 26.02 12.83 12.86
N TRP A 334 25.30 13.19 13.92
CA TRP A 334 25.78 13.24 15.30
C TRP A 334 25.28 12.08 16.18
N ASP A 335 24.35 11.26 15.68
CA ASP A 335 23.76 10.14 16.42
C ASP A 335 23.31 9.05 15.44
N ALA A 336 24.03 7.94 15.43
CA ALA A 336 23.83 6.85 14.47
C ALA A 336 22.55 6.05 14.71
N ASP A 337 21.87 6.25 15.84
CA ASP A 337 20.59 5.60 16.15
C ASP A 337 19.39 6.51 15.86
N LEU A 338 19.64 7.76 15.41
CA LEU A 338 18.59 8.73 15.08
C LEU A 338 18.41 8.88 13.58
N ILE A 339 17.17 8.73 13.13
CA ILE A 339 16.73 9.13 11.79
C ILE A 339 15.98 10.45 11.92
N LEU A 340 16.44 11.45 11.17
CA LEU A 340 15.77 12.73 11.00
C LEU A 340 14.78 12.62 9.84
N VAL A 341 13.58 13.14 10.04
CA VAL A 341 12.55 13.24 9.01
C VAL A 341 12.09 14.69 8.94
N ALA A 342 12.02 15.22 7.72
CA ALA A 342 11.47 16.54 7.44
C ALA A 342 9.97 16.44 7.16
N ASP A 343 9.27 17.54 7.42
CA ASP A 343 7.87 17.73 7.08
C ASP A 343 7.77 18.99 6.19
N ASN A 344 7.07 18.89 5.07
CA ASN A 344 6.97 19.99 4.10
C ASN A 344 5.89 21.04 4.47
N GLU A 345 5.00 20.76 5.42
CA GLU A 345 3.93 21.66 5.88
C GLU A 345 4.24 22.30 7.25
N VAL A 346 4.87 21.56 8.17
CA VAL A 346 5.36 22.13 9.43
C VAL A 346 6.68 22.84 9.21
N GLU A 347 6.57 24.11 8.82
CA GLU A 347 7.73 24.99 8.67
C GLU A 347 8.58 24.99 9.98
N GLU A 348 9.90 25.05 9.82
CA GLU A 348 10.88 25.24 10.91
C GLU A 348 11.19 24.04 11.81
N GLN A 349 10.80 22.81 11.44
CA GLN A 349 11.04 21.63 12.29
C GLN A 349 11.69 20.48 11.52
N LEU A 350 12.50 19.71 12.22
CA LEU A 350 12.87 18.35 11.87
C LEU A 350 12.42 17.43 12.99
N TYR A 351 11.95 16.24 12.65
CA TYR A 351 11.51 15.24 13.61
C TYR A 351 12.58 14.17 13.72
N ALA A 352 13.06 13.87 14.93
CA ALA A 352 14.02 12.81 15.17
C ALA A 352 13.33 11.58 15.72
N PHE A 353 13.64 10.43 15.12
CA PHE A 353 13.11 9.12 15.43
C PHE A 353 14.23 8.18 15.84
N GLU A 354 13.96 7.33 16.83
CA GLU A 354 14.80 6.16 17.12
C GLU A 354 14.28 4.94 16.38
N VAL A 355 15.20 4.05 16.02
CA VAL A 355 14.82 2.73 15.51
C VAL A 355 14.61 1.79 16.70
N GLU A 356 13.37 1.45 17.00
CA GLU A 356 13.00 0.50 18.06
C GLU A 356 12.12 -0.61 17.47
N ASP A 357 12.49 -1.87 17.73
CA ASP A 357 11.78 -3.06 17.24
C ASP A 357 11.49 -3.02 15.73
N GLY A 358 12.39 -2.42 14.96
CA GLY A 358 12.27 -2.31 13.50
C GLY A 358 11.39 -1.17 12.98
N ALA A 359 10.83 -0.34 13.85
CA ALA A 359 10.03 0.84 13.50
C ALA A 359 10.69 2.14 13.98
N LEU A 360 10.46 3.23 13.26
CA LEU A 360 10.77 4.58 13.68
C LEU A 360 9.80 4.99 14.79
N ARG A 361 10.34 5.34 15.95
CA ARG A 361 9.59 5.85 17.11
C ARG A 361 9.95 7.30 17.36
N PRO A 362 8.96 8.22 17.47
CA PRO A 362 9.23 9.64 17.63
C PRO A 362 9.95 9.89 18.96
N LYS A 363 11.10 10.57 18.92
CA LYS A 363 11.92 10.90 20.09
C LYS A 363 11.85 12.38 20.43
N VAL A 364 12.19 13.25 19.47
CA VAL A 364 12.28 14.69 19.71
C VAL A 364 12.00 15.51 18.47
N VAL A 365 11.35 16.65 18.66
CA VAL A 365 11.18 17.67 17.63
C VAL A 365 12.33 18.67 17.74
N LEU A 366 13.07 18.85 16.65
CA LEU A 366 14.22 19.75 16.54
C LEU A 366 13.80 21.03 15.83
N ALA A 367 13.66 22.12 16.59
CA ALA A 367 13.39 23.43 16.02
C ALA A 367 14.60 23.95 15.23
N MET A 368 14.37 24.34 13.99
CA MET A 368 15.37 24.99 13.15
C MET A 368 15.58 26.45 13.60
N PRO A 369 16.82 26.97 13.54
CA PRO A 369 17.10 28.38 13.85
C PRO A 369 16.35 29.35 12.93
N ALA A 370 15.86 30.46 13.48
CA ALA A 370 15.26 31.54 12.70
C ALA A 370 16.27 32.15 11.68
N GLY A 371 15.79 32.53 10.49
CA GLY A 371 16.64 33.14 9.44
C GLY A 371 16.17 32.83 8.02
N ASP A 372 17.06 32.84 7.03
CA ASP A 372 16.76 32.44 5.65
C ASP A 372 16.45 30.93 5.53
N ARG A 373 15.19 30.58 5.83
CA ARG A 373 14.72 29.20 5.97
C ARG A 373 14.46 28.56 4.60
N PRO A 374 14.86 27.30 4.39
CA PRO A 374 14.22 26.44 3.41
C PRO A 374 12.75 26.28 3.80
N ARG A 375 11.86 26.39 2.82
CA ARG A 375 10.43 26.13 2.97
C ARG A 375 10.11 25.01 2.00
N ASP A 376 9.10 24.20 2.32
CA ASP A 376 8.69 23.08 1.44
C ASP A 376 9.91 22.15 1.28
N ILE A 377 10.34 21.52 2.38
CA ILE A 377 11.61 20.78 2.42
C ILE A 377 11.46 19.54 1.55
N GLU A 378 12.39 19.31 0.62
CA GLU A 378 12.32 18.19 -0.33
C GLU A 378 13.48 17.20 -0.18
N ALA A 379 14.57 17.58 0.50
CA ALA A 379 15.71 16.68 0.65
C ALA A 379 16.57 17.01 1.88
N LEU A 380 17.23 15.99 2.41
CA LEU A 380 18.23 16.09 3.49
C LEU A 380 19.54 15.43 3.07
N ALA A 381 20.68 16.04 3.40
CA ALA A 381 21.99 15.43 3.14
C ALA A 381 22.98 15.66 4.28
N GLN A 382 23.85 14.69 4.55
CA GLN A 382 24.95 14.86 5.50
C GLN A 382 26.10 15.63 4.85
N VAL A 383 26.61 16.66 5.52
CA VAL A 383 27.83 17.40 5.12
C VAL A 383 28.74 17.56 6.32
N GLY A 384 29.74 16.67 6.44
CA GLY A 384 30.56 16.59 7.64
C GLY A 384 29.71 16.25 8.87
N ASP A 385 29.77 17.09 9.89
CA ASP A 385 28.96 17.03 11.12
C ASP A 385 27.66 17.86 11.03
N SER A 386 27.31 18.34 9.83
CA SER A 386 26.12 19.16 9.57
C SER A 386 25.10 18.39 8.73
N VAL A 387 23.83 18.78 8.86
CA VAL A 387 22.74 18.43 7.96
C VAL A 387 22.52 19.59 7.00
N LEU A 388 22.53 19.31 5.71
CA LEU A 388 22.04 20.18 4.66
C LEU A 388 20.53 19.92 4.49
N VAL A 389 19.74 20.97 4.63
CA VAL A 389 18.29 20.97 4.38
C VAL A 389 18.03 21.69 3.05
N VAL A 390 17.38 21.01 2.11
CA VAL A 390 17.08 21.52 0.76
C VAL A 390 15.60 21.87 0.69
N GLY A 391 15.28 23.14 0.45
CA GLY A 391 13.91 23.58 0.19
C GLY A 391 13.52 23.39 -1.27
N SER A 392 12.22 23.48 -1.55
CA SER A 392 11.67 23.18 -2.86
C SER A 392 12.22 24.10 -3.94
N HIS A 393 12.70 23.46 -5.01
CA HIS A 393 13.10 24.15 -6.23
C HIS A 393 12.00 24.21 -7.28
N SER A 394 10.94 23.41 -7.06
CA SER A 394 9.73 23.37 -7.88
C SER A 394 8.94 24.68 -7.82
N ARG A 395 7.85 24.70 -8.57
CA ARG A 395 6.87 25.77 -8.58
C ARG A 395 5.68 25.36 -7.69
N GLY A 396 5.03 26.33 -7.06
CA GLY A 396 3.77 26.06 -6.32
C GLY A 396 2.61 25.84 -7.28
N GLY A 397 1.44 25.42 -6.80
CA GLY A 397 0.23 25.38 -7.64
C GLY A 397 -0.21 26.80 -8.03
N PRO A 398 -0.70 27.11 -9.25
CA PRO A 398 -0.77 26.38 -10.53
C PRO A 398 0.49 26.60 -11.39
N CYS A 399 1.63 26.04 -10.99
CA CYS A 399 2.96 26.26 -11.57
C CYS A 399 3.50 27.70 -11.40
N GLU A 400 3.30 28.30 -10.23
CA GLU A 400 3.81 29.64 -9.89
C GLU A 400 5.25 29.64 -9.34
N ALA A 401 6.04 30.65 -9.71
CA ALA A 401 7.42 30.76 -9.23
C ALA A 401 7.48 31.05 -7.72
N LYS A 402 8.29 30.27 -6.99
CA LYS A 402 8.48 30.38 -5.54
C LYS A 402 9.94 30.65 -5.16
N PRO A 403 10.53 31.81 -5.51
CA PRO A 403 11.96 32.07 -5.32
C PRO A 403 12.42 31.96 -3.86
N LYS A 404 11.53 32.22 -2.89
CA LYS A 404 11.83 32.10 -1.45
C LYS A 404 11.99 30.66 -0.94
N ARG A 405 11.55 29.64 -1.70
CA ARG A 405 11.70 28.22 -1.35
C ARG A 405 13.09 27.66 -1.73
N ARG A 406 13.74 28.28 -2.73
CA ARG A 406 14.98 27.83 -3.39
C ARG A 406 16.24 28.09 -2.56
N ARG A 407 16.32 27.41 -1.41
CA ARG A 407 17.34 27.63 -0.38
C ARG A 407 17.89 26.31 0.13
N LEU A 408 19.20 26.30 0.33
CA LEU A 408 19.94 25.20 0.94
C LEU A 408 20.48 25.73 2.27
N ARG A 409 20.18 25.06 3.39
CA ARG A 409 20.57 25.50 4.74
C ARG A 409 21.42 24.46 5.43
N PHE A 410 22.57 24.87 5.94
CA PHE A 410 23.44 24.02 6.75
C PHE A 410 23.12 24.19 8.23
N LEU A 411 22.79 23.08 8.89
CA LEU A 411 22.46 23.01 10.31
C LEU A 411 23.42 22.05 11.03
N GLY A 412 23.96 22.45 12.16
CA GLY A 412 24.73 21.55 13.04
C GLY A 412 24.00 21.32 14.35
N ALA A 413 24.23 20.18 14.99
CA ALA A 413 23.76 19.95 16.35
C ALA A 413 24.69 20.58 17.39
N ARG A 414 24.10 21.14 18.42
CA ARG A 414 24.77 21.63 19.63
C ARG A 414 24.84 20.54 20.68
N THR A 415 25.75 20.72 21.64
CA THR A 415 25.89 19.81 22.78
C THR A 415 24.66 19.72 23.67
N ASP A 416 23.76 20.70 23.59
CA ASP A 416 22.48 20.72 24.31
C ASP A 416 21.32 20.09 23.52
N GLY A 417 21.61 19.51 22.35
CA GLY A 417 20.62 18.87 21.48
C GLY A 417 19.86 19.83 20.56
N THR A 418 20.15 21.14 20.59
CA THR A 418 19.51 22.13 19.69
C THR A 418 20.25 22.24 18.35
N LEU A 419 19.56 22.72 17.31
CA LEU A 419 20.18 23.00 16.01
C LEU A 419 20.76 24.43 15.98
N GLU A 420 21.88 24.61 15.28
CA GLU A 420 22.47 25.91 14.98
C GLU A 420 22.74 26.08 13.48
N ALA A 421 22.58 27.31 12.99
CA ALA A 421 22.77 27.62 11.58
C ALA A 421 24.26 27.85 11.27
N ARG A 422 24.73 27.23 10.19
CA ARG A 422 26.15 27.28 9.78
C ARG A 422 26.37 27.94 8.42
N GLY A 423 25.38 27.94 7.54
CA GLY A 423 25.47 28.55 6.21
C GLY A 423 24.16 28.49 5.45
N VAL A 424 24.07 29.24 4.35
CA VAL A 424 22.93 29.24 3.43
C VAL A 424 23.39 29.49 2.00
N ILE A 425 22.79 28.78 1.04
CA ILE A 425 22.84 29.11 -0.38
C ILE A 425 21.42 29.53 -0.79
N ASP A 426 21.26 30.75 -1.30
CA ASP A 426 20.00 31.26 -1.83
C ASP A 426 20.10 31.38 -3.36
N SER A 427 19.27 30.63 -4.07
CA SER A 427 19.27 30.58 -5.54
C SER A 427 18.02 31.21 -6.17
N GLY A 428 17.15 31.84 -5.38
CA GLY A 428 15.85 32.36 -5.83
C GLY A 428 15.94 33.34 -6.99
N GLU A 429 16.88 34.29 -6.91
CA GLU A 429 17.10 35.33 -7.93
C GLU A 429 18.03 34.88 -9.07
N LEU A 430 18.78 33.78 -8.89
CA LEU A 430 19.69 33.23 -9.91
C LEU A 430 18.91 32.57 -11.05
N TRP A 431 17.78 31.94 -10.72
CA TRP A 431 17.07 31.08 -11.66
C TRP A 431 16.57 31.79 -12.93
N PRO A 432 15.89 32.95 -12.87
CA PRO A 432 15.45 33.65 -14.08
C PRO A 432 16.61 34.09 -14.97
N GLN A 433 17.78 34.37 -14.37
CA GLN A 433 18.98 34.77 -15.09
C GLN A 433 19.61 33.57 -15.80
N ALA A 434 19.71 32.42 -15.13
CA ALA A 434 20.20 31.17 -15.71
C ALA A 434 19.33 30.74 -16.90
N MET A 435 18.00 30.87 -16.79
CA MET A 435 17.08 30.45 -17.85
C MET A 435 16.95 31.46 -19.01
N ALA A 436 17.65 32.59 -19.00
CA ALA A 436 17.56 33.61 -20.05
C ALA A 436 18.15 33.17 -21.41
N SER A 437 19.31 32.50 -21.40
CA SER A 437 19.91 31.90 -22.60
C SER A 437 20.67 30.62 -22.24
N GLN A 438 20.95 29.76 -23.21
CA GLN A 438 21.79 28.57 -22.98
C GLN A 438 23.16 28.96 -22.43
N THR A 439 23.77 30.03 -22.97
CA THR A 439 25.03 30.60 -22.46
C THR A 439 24.93 31.06 -21.01
N ALA A 440 23.81 31.67 -20.62
CA ALA A 440 23.59 32.11 -19.24
C ALA A 440 23.45 30.92 -18.30
N CYS A 441 22.68 29.89 -18.69
CA CYS A 441 22.53 28.66 -17.91
C CYS A 441 23.90 28.01 -17.65
N LEU A 442 24.69 27.79 -18.71
CA LEU A 442 26.02 27.21 -18.61
C LEU A 442 26.95 28.05 -17.73
N GLY A 443 26.99 29.37 -17.95
CA GLY A 443 27.91 30.25 -17.23
C GLY A 443 27.57 30.46 -15.76
N ILE A 444 26.28 30.39 -15.40
CA ILE A 444 25.80 30.60 -14.03
C ILE A 444 25.80 29.30 -13.24
N LEU A 445 25.22 28.23 -13.80
CA LEU A 445 25.00 26.98 -13.06
C LEU A 445 26.17 26.02 -13.14
N PHE A 446 27.08 26.15 -14.10
CA PHE A 446 28.14 25.16 -14.30
C PHE A 446 29.54 25.80 -14.25
N THR A 447 30.50 25.08 -13.68
CA THR A 447 31.96 25.34 -13.84
C THR A 447 32.58 24.50 -14.95
N ASP A 448 31.81 23.52 -15.43
CA ASP A 448 31.94 22.66 -16.59
C ASP A 448 33.32 22.05 -16.96
N PRO A 449 33.51 20.75 -16.65
CA PRO A 449 34.47 19.90 -17.34
C PRO A 449 33.83 19.05 -18.49
N SER A 450 32.49 19.09 -18.72
CA SER A 450 31.76 18.36 -19.79
C SER A 450 30.73 19.22 -20.59
N PRO A 451 31.17 19.89 -21.66
CA PRO A 451 30.31 20.81 -22.39
C PRO A 451 29.04 20.20 -22.99
N ALA A 452 29.04 18.92 -23.35
CA ALA A 452 27.90 18.28 -23.99
C ALA A 452 26.74 18.05 -23.01
N LEU A 453 26.99 17.37 -21.88
CA LEU A 453 25.94 17.06 -20.91
C LEU A 453 25.40 18.31 -20.22
N SER A 454 26.27 19.26 -19.87
CA SER A 454 25.86 20.55 -19.31
C SER A 454 24.95 21.31 -20.30
N GLN A 455 25.20 21.21 -21.62
CA GLN A 455 24.35 21.79 -22.65
C GLN A 455 22.99 21.11 -22.74
N GLU A 456 22.94 19.78 -22.70
CA GLU A 456 21.71 18.99 -22.73
C GLU A 456 20.83 19.27 -21.52
N VAL A 457 21.40 19.27 -20.31
CA VAL A 457 20.68 19.62 -19.07
C VAL A 457 20.16 21.06 -19.15
N CYS A 458 20.98 22.02 -19.59
CA CYS A 458 20.52 23.40 -19.76
C CYS A 458 19.37 23.52 -20.77
N GLU A 459 19.39 22.75 -21.84
CA GLU A 459 18.30 22.74 -22.83
C GLU A 459 17.02 22.15 -22.24
N ALA A 460 17.12 21.04 -21.49
CA ALA A 460 16.00 20.41 -20.81
C ALA A 460 15.37 21.35 -19.78
N LEU A 461 16.17 21.99 -18.93
CA LEU A 461 15.70 22.98 -17.95
C LEU A 461 14.96 24.15 -18.62
N ARG A 462 15.52 24.69 -19.71
CA ARG A 462 14.91 25.80 -20.44
C ARG A 462 13.60 25.41 -21.12
N SER A 463 13.58 24.23 -21.74
CA SER A 463 12.40 23.70 -22.41
C SER A 463 11.28 23.45 -21.40
N ALA A 464 11.60 22.82 -20.27
CA ALA A 464 10.67 22.60 -19.18
C ALA A 464 10.08 23.91 -18.62
N GLU A 465 10.89 24.97 -18.48
CA GLU A 465 10.41 26.29 -18.08
C GLU A 465 9.49 26.92 -19.13
N ALA A 466 9.84 26.81 -20.42
CA ALA A 466 9.07 27.39 -21.52
C ALA A 466 7.72 26.69 -21.74
N ASP A 467 7.69 25.36 -21.57
CA ASP A 467 6.53 24.52 -21.81
C ASP A 467 5.66 24.31 -20.57
N SER A 468 6.07 24.90 -19.42
CA SER A 468 5.36 24.74 -18.15
C SER A 468 3.94 25.30 -18.21
N THR A 469 2.98 24.49 -17.75
CA THR A 469 1.57 24.87 -17.60
C THR A 469 1.05 24.45 -16.23
N PRO A 470 -0.11 24.96 -15.78
CA PRO A 470 -0.77 24.47 -14.57
C PRO A 470 -0.92 22.96 -14.49
N ASP A 471 -1.19 22.30 -15.63
CA ASP A 471 -1.47 20.86 -15.71
C ASP A 471 -0.22 20.01 -16.02
N SER A 472 0.93 20.64 -16.30
CA SER A 472 2.18 19.96 -16.67
C SER A 472 3.39 20.77 -16.23
N CYS A 473 3.60 20.86 -14.93
CA CYS A 473 4.68 21.63 -14.31
C CYS A 473 5.92 20.75 -14.04
N ARG A 474 6.74 20.52 -15.08
CA ARG A 474 7.96 19.68 -15.01
C ARG A 474 9.25 20.49 -14.87
N THR A 475 9.14 21.68 -14.27
CA THR A 475 10.28 22.59 -14.13
C THR A 475 11.32 22.02 -13.17
N PHE A 476 12.44 22.73 -13.01
CA PHE A 476 13.51 22.31 -12.09
C PHE A 476 12.99 21.95 -10.71
N ASN A 477 13.06 20.67 -10.39
CA ASN A 477 12.55 20.10 -9.17
C ASN A 477 13.60 19.16 -8.55
N VAL A 478 14.17 19.59 -7.42
CA VAL A 478 15.16 18.85 -6.65
C VAL A 478 14.43 18.16 -5.52
N GLU A 479 14.50 16.83 -5.47
CA GLU A 479 13.87 16.01 -4.42
C GLU A 479 14.84 14.99 -3.79
N GLY A 480 16.03 14.80 -4.35
CA GLY A 480 17.04 13.94 -3.73
C GLY A 480 18.31 14.68 -3.38
N ALA A 481 18.93 14.37 -2.23
CA ALA A 481 20.26 14.86 -1.92
C ALA A 481 21.07 13.86 -1.10
N PHE A 482 22.37 13.76 -1.37
CA PHE A 482 23.29 13.09 -0.45
C PHE A 482 24.63 13.81 -0.43
N GLY A 483 25.37 13.68 0.68
CA GLY A 483 26.72 14.18 0.77
C GLY A 483 27.74 13.07 0.99
N THR A 484 28.97 13.36 0.62
CA THR A 484 30.10 12.43 0.66
C THR A 484 31.07 12.79 1.79
N GLU A 485 31.97 11.87 2.13
CA GLU A 485 32.98 12.08 3.19
C GLU A 485 33.91 13.28 2.90
N ASP A 486 34.19 13.57 1.63
CA ASP A 486 34.97 14.74 1.20
C ASP A 486 34.14 16.04 1.12
N GLN A 487 32.96 16.05 1.76
CA GLN A 487 32.03 17.18 1.88
C GLN A 487 31.56 17.72 0.53
N ARG A 488 31.38 16.81 -0.44
CA ARG A 488 30.66 17.11 -1.68
C ARG A 488 29.20 16.80 -1.49
N VAL A 489 28.36 17.48 -2.25
CA VAL A 489 26.91 17.29 -2.23
C VAL A 489 26.45 16.99 -3.65
N TRP A 490 25.63 15.97 -3.78
CA TRP A 490 24.91 15.63 -4.99
C TRP A 490 23.44 15.93 -4.80
N LEU A 491 22.82 16.51 -5.83
CA LEU A 491 21.39 16.77 -5.92
C LEU A 491 20.81 15.92 -7.05
N GLY A 492 19.67 15.28 -6.80
CA GLY A 492 18.91 14.54 -7.81
C GLY A 492 17.62 15.27 -8.17
N LEU A 493 17.31 15.26 -9.48
CA LEU A 493 16.12 15.91 -10.00
C LEU A 493 14.99 14.89 -10.20
N ARG A 494 13.80 15.21 -9.68
CA ARG A 494 12.56 14.56 -10.12
C ARG A 494 12.21 14.99 -11.55
N ALA A 495 12.41 16.27 -11.84
CA ALA A 495 12.15 16.85 -13.15
C ALA A 495 13.09 18.04 -13.43
N PRO A 496 13.38 18.35 -14.70
CA PRO A 496 13.03 17.55 -15.89
C PRO A 496 13.99 16.37 -16.11
N LEU A 497 13.54 15.37 -16.86
CA LEU A 497 14.39 14.30 -17.40
C LEU A 497 15.14 14.76 -18.67
N VAL A 498 16.29 14.14 -18.94
CA VAL A 498 17.07 14.30 -20.18
C VAL A 498 16.98 13.02 -21.00
N ASP A 499 16.24 13.05 -22.10
CA ASP A 499 15.88 11.88 -22.91
C ASP A 499 15.33 10.71 -22.07
N GLY A 500 14.48 11.00 -21.09
CA GLY A 500 13.88 10.00 -20.20
C GLY A 500 14.77 9.52 -19.06
N ARG A 501 15.97 10.11 -18.88
CA ARG A 501 16.91 9.79 -17.81
C ARG A 501 16.88 10.85 -16.71
N ALA A 502 16.99 10.42 -15.46
CA ALA A 502 17.08 11.32 -14.32
C ALA A 502 18.44 12.03 -14.27
N VAL A 503 18.48 13.22 -13.70
CA VAL A 503 19.69 14.04 -13.64
C VAL A 503 20.21 14.08 -12.21
N LEU A 504 21.49 13.75 -12.04
CA LEU A 504 22.26 14.03 -10.83
C LEU A 504 23.26 15.16 -11.08
N LEU A 505 23.30 16.12 -10.17
CA LEU A 505 24.15 17.32 -10.23
C LEU A 505 25.02 17.39 -8.97
N ARG A 506 26.34 17.44 -9.14
CA ARG A 506 27.25 17.61 -8.00
C ARG A 506 27.59 19.07 -7.80
N LEU A 507 27.32 19.61 -6.62
CA LEU A 507 27.70 20.97 -6.25
C LEU A 507 29.22 21.14 -6.23
N THR A 508 29.69 22.32 -6.61
CA THR A 508 31.09 22.72 -6.50
C THR A 508 31.58 22.63 -5.06
N GLN A 509 32.88 22.43 -4.89
CA GLN A 509 33.49 22.46 -3.56
C GLN A 509 33.33 23.85 -2.92
N GLY A 510 33.22 23.88 -1.60
CA GLY A 510 33.02 25.11 -0.81
C GLY A 510 31.56 25.36 -0.43
N LEU A 511 30.61 24.93 -1.28
CA LEU A 511 29.16 25.02 -1.02
C LEU A 511 28.68 26.45 -0.70
N ASP A 512 29.24 27.44 -1.39
CA ASP A 512 28.90 28.86 -1.23
C ASP A 512 27.84 29.36 -2.23
N GLU A 513 27.68 28.66 -3.36
CA GLU A 513 26.77 29.00 -4.45
C GLU A 513 26.10 27.75 -5.05
N LEU A 514 24.91 27.92 -5.65
CA LEU A 514 24.24 26.83 -6.38
C LEU A 514 24.91 26.67 -7.76
N ARG A 515 26.02 25.95 -7.77
CA ARG A 515 26.82 25.72 -8.98
C ARG A 515 27.36 24.31 -9.02
N PHE A 516 27.42 23.74 -10.22
CA PHE A 516 27.70 22.33 -10.44
C PHE A 516 29.00 22.12 -11.22
N ASP A 517 29.77 21.13 -10.78
CA ASP A 517 31.01 20.72 -11.46
C ASP A 517 30.91 19.32 -12.10
N ARG A 518 29.75 18.67 -11.98
CA ARG A 518 29.48 17.36 -12.53
C ARG A 518 28.00 17.14 -12.82
N VAL A 519 27.76 16.41 -13.90
CA VAL A 519 26.46 15.93 -14.35
C VAL A 519 26.57 14.42 -14.58
N VAL A 520 25.59 13.67 -14.09
CA VAL A 520 25.40 12.24 -14.37
C VAL A 520 23.94 12.03 -14.75
N LEU A 521 23.69 11.18 -15.74
CA LEU A 521 22.34 10.76 -16.14
C LEU A 521 22.11 9.33 -15.65
N LEU A 522 20.96 9.09 -15.03
CA LEU A 522 20.56 7.76 -14.56
C LEU A 522 19.38 7.24 -15.39
N ASP A 523 19.53 6.04 -15.94
CA ASP A 523 18.40 5.31 -16.51
C ASP A 523 17.56 4.68 -15.39
N LEU A 524 16.52 5.40 -14.98
CA LEU A 524 15.54 4.96 -13.99
C LEU A 524 14.21 4.58 -14.66
N GLU A 525 14.26 4.05 -15.88
CA GLU A 525 13.09 3.57 -16.61
C GLU A 525 12.03 4.68 -16.82
N GLY A 526 12.47 5.90 -17.14
CA GLY A 526 11.58 7.06 -17.35
C GLY A 526 11.13 7.77 -16.07
N ARG A 527 11.75 7.48 -14.92
CA ARG A 527 11.49 8.13 -13.62
C ARG A 527 12.55 9.17 -13.29
N GLY A 528 12.16 10.14 -12.48
CA GLY A 528 13.06 11.07 -11.80
C GLY A 528 13.45 10.59 -10.41
N VAL A 529 14.40 11.29 -9.78
CA VAL A 529 14.81 11.04 -8.39
C VAL A 529 13.81 11.67 -7.42
N ARG A 530 13.35 10.89 -6.44
CA ARG A 530 12.45 11.31 -5.35
C ARG A 530 13.17 11.48 -4.02
N GLU A 531 14.26 10.73 -3.79
CA GLU A 531 15.13 10.87 -2.61
C GLU A 531 16.46 10.15 -2.86
N LEU A 532 17.53 10.53 -2.13
CA LEU A 532 18.83 9.87 -2.14
C LEU A 532 19.38 9.70 -0.73
N SER A 533 20.10 8.60 -0.49
CA SER A 533 20.78 8.35 0.78
C SER A 533 22.07 7.59 0.56
N LEU A 534 23.17 8.03 1.17
CA LEU A 534 24.48 7.36 1.08
C LEU A 534 24.67 6.45 2.30
N ALA A 535 24.91 5.17 2.07
CA ALA A 535 25.26 4.20 3.11
C ALA A 535 26.53 3.43 2.73
N GLY A 536 27.64 3.73 3.40
CA GLY A 536 28.94 3.18 3.04
C GLY A 536 29.34 3.60 1.61
N PRO A 537 29.73 2.67 0.73
CA PRO A 537 30.12 2.98 -0.65
C PRO A 537 28.94 3.06 -1.63
N THR A 538 27.70 2.87 -1.16
CA THR A 538 26.52 2.70 -2.01
C THR A 538 25.53 3.84 -1.80
N VAL A 539 25.11 4.46 -2.91
CA VAL A 539 24.01 5.42 -2.94
C VAL A 539 22.73 4.63 -3.19
N PHE A 540 21.76 4.79 -2.30
CA PHE A 540 20.39 4.31 -2.47
C PHE A 540 19.50 5.49 -2.86
N GLY A 541 18.41 5.23 -3.56
CA GLY A 541 17.47 6.29 -3.91
C GLY A 541 16.07 5.78 -4.23
N LEU A 542 15.12 6.70 -4.13
CA LEU A 542 13.75 6.50 -4.57
C LEU A 542 13.59 7.11 -5.97
N ALA A 543 12.87 6.43 -6.85
CA ALA A 543 12.54 6.91 -8.18
C ALA A 543 11.04 6.93 -8.39
N GLY A 544 10.53 8.01 -9.00
CA GLY A 544 9.11 8.24 -9.23
C GLY A 544 8.85 9.11 -10.47
N PRO A 545 7.59 9.27 -10.91
CA PRO A 545 7.29 9.99 -12.13
C PRO A 545 7.48 11.52 -12.01
N GLU A 546 7.81 12.21 -13.12
CA GLU A 546 8.00 13.68 -13.18
C GLU A 546 6.75 14.48 -12.76
N ILE A 547 5.58 13.89 -12.98
CA ILE A 547 4.25 14.40 -12.62
C ILE A 547 3.49 13.25 -11.99
N ASP A 548 2.49 13.55 -11.17
CA ASP A 548 1.67 12.51 -10.53
C ASP A 548 1.02 11.66 -11.62
N ALA A 549 1.46 10.40 -11.70
CA ALA A 549 1.14 9.47 -12.77
C ALA A 549 1.17 8.05 -12.22
N GLU A 550 0.53 7.12 -12.94
CA GLU A 550 0.35 5.72 -12.52
C GLU A 550 1.64 4.87 -12.56
N LEU A 551 2.83 5.48 -12.74
CA LEU A 551 4.08 4.73 -12.69
C LEU A 551 4.43 4.43 -11.22
N PRO A 552 4.59 3.15 -10.84
CA PRO A 552 4.92 2.80 -9.47
C PRO A 552 6.34 3.28 -9.12
N PHE A 553 6.56 3.59 -7.85
CA PHE A 553 7.86 4.07 -7.37
C PHE A 553 8.83 2.89 -7.23
N ALA A 554 10.11 3.19 -7.34
CA ALA A 554 11.17 2.18 -7.29
C ALA A 554 12.25 2.54 -6.27
N LEU A 555 12.78 1.53 -5.57
CA LEU A 555 14.02 1.64 -4.82
C LEU A 555 15.16 1.25 -5.74
N PHE A 556 16.21 2.06 -5.82
CA PHE A 556 17.41 1.73 -6.57
C PHE A 556 18.68 1.88 -5.74
N SER A 557 19.76 1.28 -6.22
CA SER A 557 21.10 1.47 -5.69
C SER A 557 22.13 1.65 -6.80
N ILE A 558 23.19 2.42 -6.51
CA ILE A 558 24.34 2.62 -7.39
C ILE A 558 25.61 2.84 -6.55
N PRO A 559 26.75 2.22 -6.91
CA PRO A 559 28.01 2.50 -6.23
C PRO A 559 28.42 3.97 -6.40
N LEU A 560 28.84 4.62 -5.31
CA LEU A 560 29.37 5.98 -5.34
C LEU A 560 30.56 6.10 -6.29
N ALA A 561 31.41 5.07 -6.33
CA ALA A 561 32.55 5.00 -7.23
C ALA A 561 32.15 5.11 -8.72
N ASP A 562 30.96 4.63 -9.11
CA ASP A 562 30.50 4.72 -10.50
C ASP A 562 30.07 6.15 -10.84
N LEU A 563 29.38 6.83 -9.91
CA LEU A 563 29.08 8.27 -10.03
C LEU A 563 30.36 9.11 -10.09
N GLU A 564 31.40 8.70 -9.36
CA GLU A 564 32.69 9.37 -9.34
C GLU A 564 33.57 9.08 -10.57
N ALA A 565 33.47 7.87 -11.13
CA ALA A 565 34.20 7.44 -12.31
C ALA A 565 33.52 7.82 -13.62
N ALA A 566 32.22 8.14 -13.59
CA ALA A 566 31.43 8.52 -14.74
C ALA A 566 32.17 9.55 -15.60
N ASN A 567 32.56 9.12 -16.79
CA ASN A 567 33.25 10.01 -17.71
C ASN A 567 32.22 10.99 -18.28
N LEU A 568 32.61 12.24 -18.23
CA LEU A 568 31.91 13.41 -18.72
C LEU A 568 31.35 13.26 -20.15
N ALA A 569 31.97 12.44 -21.01
CA ALA A 569 31.51 12.20 -22.39
C ALA A 569 30.45 11.08 -22.55
N SER A 570 30.22 10.25 -21.51
CA SER A 570 29.24 9.15 -21.52
C SER A 570 28.76 8.83 -20.09
N ALA A 571 28.24 9.84 -19.39
CA ALA A 571 27.86 9.74 -17.97
C ALA A 571 26.45 9.16 -17.77
N GLU A 572 26.00 8.30 -18.68
CA GLU A 572 24.77 7.54 -18.50
C GLU A 572 25.08 6.26 -17.74
N LEU A 573 24.41 6.07 -16.63
CA LEU A 573 24.55 4.89 -15.77
C LEU A 573 23.19 4.23 -15.60
N THR A 574 23.20 2.91 -15.44
CA THR A 574 21.99 2.13 -15.15
C THR A 574 22.09 1.61 -13.71
N PRO A 575 21.40 2.23 -12.75
CA PRO A 575 21.35 1.75 -11.37
C PRO A 575 20.73 0.35 -11.26
N SER A 576 21.01 -0.34 -10.16
CA SER A 576 20.32 -1.59 -9.81
C SER A 576 18.97 -1.25 -9.18
N ILE A 577 17.88 -1.65 -9.85
CA ILE A 577 16.53 -1.51 -9.29
C ILE A 577 16.29 -2.66 -8.30
N LEU A 578 16.12 -2.30 -7.02
CA LEU A 578 15.90 -3.23 -5.92
C LEU A 578 14.41 -3.53 -5.72
N ARG A 579 13.53 -2.54 -5.92
CA ARG A 579 12.06 -2.64 -5.77
C ARG A 579 11.35 -1.87 -6.87
N ARG A 580 10.13 -2.27 -7.27
CA ARG A 580 9.31 -1.60 -8.31
C ARG A 580 7.86 -1.34 -7.90
N ASP A 581 7.60 -1.51 -6.63
CA ASP A 581 6.27 -1.67 -6.07
C ASP A 581 6.05 -0.73 -4.89
N LEU A 582 6.95 0.25 -4.69
CA LEU A 582 6.84 1.20 -3.60
C LEU A 582 5.56 2.05 -3.75
N PRO A 583 4.88 2.41 -2.64
CA PRO A 583 3.75 3.31 -2.63
C PRO A 583 4.04 4.62 -3.38
N THR A 584 3.04 5.16 -4.07
CA THR A 584 3.19 6.41 -4.83
C THR A 584 3.36 7.65 -3.97
N SER A 585 3.19 7.52 -2.65
CA SER A 585 3.43 8.56 -1.65
C SER A 585 4.80 8.43 -0.98
N SER A 586 5.75 7.69 -1.54
CA SER A 586 7.08 7.50 -0.91
C SER A 586 7.95 8.72 -1.11
N GLU A 587 8.36 9.38 -0.03
CA GLU A 587 9.06 10.66 -0.07
C GLU A 587 10.42 10.65 0.63
N GLY A 588 10.55 10.04 1.82
CA GLY A 588 11.81 10.03 2.58
C GLY A 588 12.51 8.68 2.57
N LEU A 589 13.85 8.65 2.61
CA LEU A 589 14.68 7.44 2.62
C LEU A 589 15.88 7.59 3.55
N ALA A 590 15.97 6.75 4.57
CA ALA A 590 17.14 6.66 5.45
C ALA A 590 17.62 5.20 5.59
N LEU A 591 18.93 5.01 5.68
CA LEU A 591 19.53 3.68 5.78
C LEU A 591 20.05 3.47 7.21
N HIS A 592 19.55 2.44 7.89
CA HIS A 592 19.99 2.07 9.23
C HIS A 592 20.12 0.55 9.36
N GLY A 593 21.32 0.08 9.72
CA GLY A 593 21.66 -1.34 9.62
C GLY A 593 21.43 -1.89 8.20
N SER A 594 20.98 -3.14 8.07
CA SER A 594 20.66 -3.76 6.77
C SER A 594 19.32 -3.32 6.17
N HIS A 595 18.78 -2.16 6.56
CA HIS A 595 17.44 -1.75 6.16
C HIS A 595 17.40 -0.33 5.62
N ALA A 596 16.58 -0.15 4.59
CA ALA A 596 16.08 1.13 4.12
C ALA A 596 14.74 1.42 4.79
N TYR A 597 14.66 2.55 5.49
CA TYR A 597 13.44 3.10 6.06
C TYR A 597 12.90 4.13 5.07
N VAL A 598 11.74 3.83 4.51
CA VAL A 598 11.05 4.74 3.59
C VAL A 598 9.87 5.35 4.32
N THR A 599 9.75 6.67 4.27
CA THR A 599 8.60 7.39 4.84
C THR A 599 7.62 7.74 3.73
N THR A 600 6.34 7.64 4.01
CA THR A 600 5.29 8.05 3.08
C THR A 600 4.64 9.34 3.50
N ASP A 601 4.30 10.16 2.52
CA ASP A 601 3.47 11.33 2.69
C ASP A 601 2.12 10.97 3.34
N GLY A 602 1.56 11.92 4.08
CA GLY A 602 0.23 11.85 4.64
C GLY A 602 -0.66 12.94 4.05
N GLN A 603 -1.48 13.56 4.90
CA GLN A 603 -2.35 14.65 4.50
C GLN A 603 -2.62 15.56 5.69
N ASP A 604 -2.34 16.84 5.49
CA ASP A 604 -2.61 17.89 6.45
C ASP A 604 -4.09 18.01 6.85
N HIS A 605 -4.32 18.53 8.05
CA HIS A 605 -5.65 18.86 8.58
C HIS A 605 -5.79 20.37 8.82
N GLU A 606 -7.02 20.89 8.82
CA GLU A 606 -7.27 22.32 9.16
C GLU A 606 -6.83 22.70 10.59
N ASP A 607 -6.65 21.70 11.46
CA ASP A 607 -6.09 21.85 12.79
C ASP A 607 -4.62 21.45 12.75
N PRO A 608 -3.66 22.37 12.98
CA PRO A 608 -2.23 22.11 12.87
C PRO A 608 -1.68 21.14 13.95
N THR A 609 -2.56 20.63 14.82
CA THR A 609 -2.21 19.60 15.80
C THR A 609 -2.68 18.19 15.40
N LEU A 610 -3.37 18.06 14.26
CA LEU A 610 -3.95 16.83 13.73
C LEU A 610 -3.50 16.61 12.28
N CYS A 611 -3.52 15.36 11.84
CA CYS A 611 -3.38 15.00 10.43
C CYS A 611 -4.68 14.37 9.94
N THR A 612 -5.09 14.67 8.70
CA THR A 612 -6.23 14.01 8.05
C THR A 612 -5.85 12.58 7.67
N GLN A 613 -4.63 12.42 7.17
CA GLN A 613 -3.95 11.15 6.99
C GLN A 613 -2.55 11.29 7.61
N PRO A 614 -2.14 10.45 8.55
CA PRO A 614 -0.79 10.49 9.11
C PRO A 614 0.25 9.94 8.12
N SER A 615 1.47 10.48 8.16
CA SER A 615 2.60 9.90 7.44
C SER A 615 2.88 8.47 7.90
N GLY A 616 3.28 7.64 6.96
CA GLY A 616 3.62 6.24 7.18
C GLY A 616 5.12 5.99 7.10
N GLN A 617 5.53 4.78 7.44
CA GLN A 617 6.89 4.29 7.28
C GLN A 617 6.87 2.82 6.92
N TYR A 618 7.78 2.39 6.09
CA TYR A 618 7.97 0.97 5.85
C TYR A 618 9.44 0.66 5.66
N ARG A 619 9.78 -0.60 5.88
CA ARG A 619 11.16 -1.05 5.96
C ARG A 619 11.43 -2.07 4.86
N VAL A 620 12.46 -1.81 4.06
CA VAL A 620 12.95 -2.71 3.03
C VAL A 620 14.31 -3.24 3.48
N GLU A 621 14.49 -4.57 3.49
CA GLU A 621 15.82 -5.15 3.69
C GLU A 621 16.67 -4.89 2.44
N VAL A 622 17.90 -4.43 2.65
CA VAL A 622 18.84 -4.13 1.57
C VAL A 622 20.17 -4.85 1.83
N GLU A 623 20.65 -5.57 0.83
CA GLU A 623 22.00 -6.14 0.86
C GLU A 623 23.02 -4.99 0.80
N ARG A 624 24.00 -5.01 1.72
CA ARG A 624 25.06 -4.01 1.82
C ARG A 624 26.35 -4.44 1.15
#